data_AF-A0A2S7R4Y7-F1
#
_entry.id   AF-A0A2S7R4Y7-F1
#
_cell.length_a   1.000
_cell.length_b   1.000
_cell.length_c   1.000
_cell.angle_alpha   90.00
_cell.angle_beta   90.00
_cell.angle_gamma   90.00
#
_symmetry.space_group_name_H-M   'P 1'
#
loop_
_entity.id
_entity.type
_entity.pdbx_description
1 polymer ?
#
loop_
_entity_poly.entity_id
_entity_poly.type
_entity_poly.pdbx_seq_one_letter_code
_entity_poly.pdbx_strand_id
1 'polypeptide(L)'
;MTQTPTSFLFVVNELPVNDNPDWGGIPPRVNENGHWIPPMYRAGFGAQIPGHLFRWRQGNITHVYNGDYQWYNGDWWHNSHDRGHNLLTHYRTTSLFWCNDFTQFLMLESDATTQDMETAAPPDNRWYPLTFHNVNGVSRVVVALDDQYLAGNRAWWIARLGLESYRSLERTRPVEVNGLGGRIATILGLVAFSCRDANDLYTILTSRDWCRGLRDHNRTHHGRRHERGVVVNVYLDPDNPVGSTPATLEHLEWHGDPILR
;
A
#
# COMPACT_ATOMS: atom_id res chain seq x y z
N MET A 1 27.13 16.43 11.26
CA MET A 1 26.18 15.67 12.09
C MET A 1 25.61 14.57 11.21
N THR A 2 25.77 13.30 11.58
CA THR A 2 25.20 12.17 10.84
C THR A 2 23.70 12.13 11.11
N GLN A 3 22.88 12.38 10.09
CA GLN A 3 21.42 12.30 10.19
C GLN A 3 21.02 10.87 10.57
N THR A 4 20.19 10.72 11.61
CA THR A 4 19.64 9.42 12.00
C THR A 4 18.91 8.79 10.81
N PRO A 5 19.19 7.53 10.45
CA PRO A 5 18.56 6.89 9.30
C PRO A 5 17.03 6.84 9.48
N THR A 6 16.26 7.16 8.44
CA THR A 6 14.80 6.97 8.45
C THR A 6 14.45 5.49 8.47
N SER A 7 13.51 5.09 9.33
CA SER A 7 12.90 3.76 9.31
C SER A 7 11.41 3.81 9.65
N PHE A 8 10.69 2.74 9.34
CA PHE A 8 9.30 2.52 9.73
C PHE A 8 8.99 1.02 9.69
N LEU A 9 7.91 0.62 10.37
CA LEU A 9 7.37 -0.73 10.28
C LEU A 9 6.16 -0.74 9.36
N PHE A 10 5.92 -1.86 8.68
CA PHE A 10 4.71 -2.02 7.89
C PHE A 10 4.26 -3.47 7.79
N VAL A 11 2.97 -3.66 7.54
CA VAL A 11 2.34 -4.95 7.24
C VAL A 11 1.39 -4.77 6.06
N VAL A 12 1.28 -5.82 5.25
CA VAL A 12 0.25 -5.92 4.21
C VAL A 12 -0.66 -7.09 4.56
N ASN A 13 -1.92 -6.78 4.87
CA ASN A 13 -2.94 -7.77 5.19
C ASN A 13 -3.82 -7.99 3.96
N GLU A 14 -4.25 -9.23 3.72
CA GLU A 14 -5.32 -9.47 2.73
C GLU A 14 -6.65 -9.00 3.31
N LEU A 15 -7.49 -8.44 2.44
CA LEU A 15 -8.81 -7.93 2.79
C LEU A 15 -9.88 -8.69 1.99
N PRO A 16 -10.46 -9.75 2.57
CA PRO A 16 -11.58 -10.45 1.96
C PRO A 16 -12.83 -9.57 1.89
N VAL A 17 -13.62 -9.76 0.83
CA VAL A 17 -14.97 -9.20 0.73
C VAL A 17 -15.95 -10.12 1.46
N ASN A 18 -16.95 -9.56 2.12
CA ASN A 18 -18.03 -10.28 2.77
C ASN A 18 -19.36 -10.00 2.05
N ASP A 19 -19.62 -10.80 1.03
CA ASP A 19 -20.83 -10.69 0.20
C ASP A 19 -22.01 -11.51 0.71
N ASN A 20 -21.84 -12.25 1.82
CA ASN A 20 -22.85 -13.17 2.33
C ASN A 20 -23.76 -12.49 3.37
N PRO A 21 -25.05 -12.21 3.06
CA PRO A 21 -25.97 -11.57 4.00
C PRO A 21 -26.24 -12.43 5.25
N ASP A 22 -26.15 -13.76 5.15
CA ASP A 22 -26.33 -14.66 6.29
C ASP A 22 -25.24 -14.46 7.36
N TRP A 23 -24.10 -13.89 6.97
CA TRP A 23 -22.98 -13.56 7.85
C TRP A 23 -22.87 -12.04 8.10
N GLY A 24 -23.98 -11.30 7.87
CA GLY A 24 -24.02 -9.85 8.01
C GLY A 24 -23.26 -9.09 6.91
N GLY A 25 -22.92 -9.77 5.81
CA GLY A 25 -22.28 -9.19 4.64
C GLY A 25 -23.20 -8.32 3.80
N ILE A 26 -22.63 -7.68 2.78
CA ILE A 26 -23.34 -6.79 1.86
C ILE A 26 -23.15 -7.30 0.45
N PRO A 27 -24.23 -7.45 -0.35
CA PRO A 27 -24.11 -7.93 -1.73
C PRO A 27 -23.12 -7.12 -2.58
N PRO A 28 -22.50 -7.76 -3.60
CA PRO A 28 -21.54 -7.11 -4.46
C PRO A 28 -22.11 -5.85 -5.11
N ARG A 29 -21.28 -4.81 -5.21
CA ARG A 29 -21.62 -3.59 -5.92
C ARG A 29 -21.04 -3.61 -7.33
N VAL A 30 -21.80 -3.06 -8.27
CA VAL A 30 -21.34 -2.83 -9.64
C VAL A 30 -21.51 -1.37 -10.02
N ASN A 31 -20.67 -0.88 -10.93
CA ASN A 31 -20.84 0.41 -11.56
C ASN A 31 -21.91 0.37 -12.67
N GLU A 32 -22.12 1.49 -13.35
CA GLU A 32 -23.11 1.64 -14.44
C GLU A 32 -22.91 0.65 -15.61
N ASN A 33 -21.70 0.13 -15.79
CA ASN A 33 -21.36 -0.85 -16.82
C ASN A 33 -21.42 -2.30 -16.31
N GLY A 34 -21.91 -2.54 -15.09
CA GLY A 34 -21.97 -3.87 -14.49
C GLY A 34 -20.62 -4.41 -14.01
N HIS A 35 -19.56 -3.59 -13.97
CA HIS A 35 -18.26 -4.03 -13.45
C HIS A 35 -18.23 -3.90 -11.93
N TRP A 36 -17.67 -4.91 -11.27
CA TRP A 36 -17.55 -4.94 -9.81
C TRP A 36 -16.74 -3.75 -9.27
N ILE A 37 -17.21 -3.20 -8.14
CA ILE A 37 -16.52 -2.19 -7.34
C ILE A 37 -16.61 -2.56 -5.85
N PRO A 38 -15.65 -2.11 -5.01
CA PRO A 38 -15.63 -2.53 -3.61
C PRO A 38 -16.83 -2.00 -2.81
N PRO A 39 -17.20 -2.66 -1.69
CA PRO A 39 -18.26 -2.21 -0.78
C PRO A 39 -18.02 -0.80 -0.20
N MET A 40 -19.08 -0.07 0.17
CA MET A 40 -18.97 1.23 0.88
C MET A 40 -18.97 1.09 2.40
N TYR A 41 -19.50 0.00 2.91
CA TYR A 41 -19.76 -0.16 4.33
C TYR A 41 -18.84 -1.24 4.88
N ARG A 42 -18.43 -1.07 6.14
CA ARG A 42 -17.49 -1.99 6.81
C ARG A 42 -17.99 -3.43 6.83
N ALA A 43 -19.29 -3.63 6.88
CA ALA A 43 -19.93 -4.94 6.90
C ALA A 43 -19.73 -5.73 5.60
N GLY A 44 -19.42 -5.04 4.48
CA GLY A 44 -19.05 -5.67 3.22
C GLY A 44 -17.63 -6.25 3.21
N PHE A 45 -16.88 -6.17 4.31
CA PHE A 45 -15.53 -6.73 4.42
C PHE A 45 -15.46 -7.83 5.48
N GLY A 46 -14.65 -8.84 5.20
CA GLY A 46 -14.28 -9.87 6.17
C GLY A 46 -13.19 -9.39 7.12
N ALA A 47 -12.87 -10.24 8.10
CA ALA A 47 -11.70 -10.03 8.95
C ALA A 47 -10.41 -10.03 8.12
N GLN A 48 -9.51 -9.09 8.39
CA GLN A 48 -8.21 -9.03 7.75
C GLN A 48 -7.39 -10.30 8.05
N ILE A 49 -6.73 -10.83 7.02
CA ILE A 49 -5.80 -11.95 7.17
C ILE A 49 -4.39 -11.34 7.28
N PRO A 50 -3.75 -11.43 8.47
CA PRO A 50 -2.50 -10.73 8.71
C PRO A 50 -1.36 -11.27 7.86
N GLY A 51 -0.58 -10.36 7.27
CA GLY A 51 0.68 -10.69 6.62
C GLY A 51 1.87 -10.73 7.60
N HIS A 52 3.07 -10.59 7.05
CA HIS A 52 4.30 -10.49 7.84
C HIS A 52 4.61 -9.03 8.19
N LEU A 53 5.17 -8.80 9.38
CA LEU A 53 5.68 -7.48 9.79
C LEU A 53 7.09 -7.28 9.21
N PHE A 54 7.27 -6.16 8.53
CA PHE A 54 8.54 -5.77 7.92
C PHE A 54 9.01 -4.44 8.50
N ARG A 55 10.33 -4.26 8.50
CA ARG A 55 10.99 -2.99 8.79
C ARG A 55 11.62 -2.46 7.52
N TRP A 56 11.24 -1.25 7.12
CA TRP A 56 11.97 -0.49 6.11
C TRP A 56 13.00 0.39 6.81
N ARG A 57 14.24 0.42 6.30
CA ARG A 57 15.31 1.28 6.80
C ARG A 57 16.22 1.70 5.65
N GLN A 58 16.22 3.00 5.34
CA GLN A 58 17.02 3.60 4.26
C GLN A 58 16.99 2.79 2.94
N GLY A 59 15.79 2.46 2.48
CA GLY A 59 15.58 1.76 1.21
C GLY A 59 15.68 0.24 1.27
N ASN A 60 16.15 -0.33 2.38
CA ASN A 60 16.20 -1.77 2.60
C ASN A 60 15.00 -2.24 3.40
N ILE A 61 14.54 -3.46 3.13
CA ILE A 61 13.43 -4.08 3.84
C ILE A 61 13.93 -5.37 4.49
N THR A 62 13.59 -5.55 5.76
CA THR A 62 13.93 -6.74 6.53
C THR A 62 12.70 -7.25 7.26
N HIS A 63 12.54 -8.57 7.31
CA HIS A 63 11.53 -9.18 8.16
C HIS A 63 11.84 -8.95 9.64
N VAL A 64 10.80 -8.64 10.43
CA VAL A 64 10.91 -8.51 11.89
C VAL A 64 10.61 -9.88 12.51
N TYR A 65 11.60 -10.50 13.15
CA TYR A 65 11.42 -11.81 13.76
C TYR A 65 10.58 -11.71 15.04
N ASN A 66 9.58 -12.59 15.16
CA ASN A 66 8.48 -12.60 16.15
C ASN A 66 8.87 -12.87 17.63
N GLY A 67 9.95 -12.29 18.16
CA GLY A 67 10.21 -12.30 19.61
C GLY A 67 9.51 -11.15 20.33
N ASP A 68 9.62 -9.95 19.73
CA ASP A 68 9.18 -8.71 20.37
C ASP A 68 7.92 -8.14 19.72
N TYR A 69 7.41 -8.73 18.65
CA TYR A 69 6.26 -8.23 17.90
C TYR A 69 5.20 -9.31 17.76
N GLN A 70 3.94 -8.95 18.01
CA GLN A 70 2.81 -9.87 17.96
C GLN A 70 1.57 -9.22 17.35
N TRP A 71 0.85 -9.98 16.52
CA TRP A 71 -0.47 -9.61 16.04
C TRP A 71 -1.53 -10.12 17.01
N TYR A 72 -2.36 -9.21 17.51
CA TYR A 72 -3.40 -9.55 18.47
C TYR A 72 -4.59 -8.59 18.33
N ASN A 73 -5.80 -9.15 18.25
CA ASN A 73 -7.07 -8.41 18.15
C ASN A 73 -7.14 -7.37 17.02
N GLY A 74 -6.52 -7.65 15.87
CA GLY A 74 -6.55 -6.72 14.72
C GLY A 74 -5.44 -5.68 14.74
N ASP A 75 -4.52 -5.75 15.70
CA ASP A 75 -3.46 -4.78 15.89
C ASP A 75 -2.07 -5.43 16.07
N TRP A 76 -1.02 -4.69 15.71
CA TRP A 76 0.36 -5.08 15.99
C TRP A 76 0.84 -4.45 17.29
N TRP A 77 1.44 -5.28 18.13
CA TRP A 77 1.98 -4.91 19.44
C TRP A 77 3.49 -5.14 19.46
N HIS A 78 4.19 -4.33 20.25
CA HIS A 78 5.60 -4.41 20.53
C HIS A 78 5.85 -4.62 22.03
N ASN A 79 6.66 -5.62 22.36
CA ASN A 79 7.13 -5.91 23.69
C ASN A 79 8.32 -4.99 23.97
N SER A 80 8.12 -3.94 24.75
CA SER A 80 9.25 -3.10 25.15
C SER A 80 10.15 -3.84 26.14
N HIS A 81 11.43 -3.45 26.19
CA HIS A 81 12.39 -3.94 27.19
C HIS A 81 11.88 -3.75 28.64
N ASP A 82 10.96 -2.82 28.88
CA ASP A 82 10.33 -2.56 30.17
C ASP A 82 9.16 -3.52 30.52
N ARG A 83 9.04 -4.65 29.80
CA ARG A 83 8.00 -5.69 29.97
C ARG A 83 6.56 -5.21 29.74
N GLY A 84 6.39 -4.10 29.02
CA GLY A 84 5.08 -3.61 28.58
C GLY A 84 4.75 -4.11 27.18
N HIS A 85 3.53 -4.61 26.98
CA HIS A 85 2.95 -4.79 25.66
C HIS A 85 2.40 -3.45 25.20
N ASN A 86 3.07 -2.79 24.26
CA ASN A 86 2.66 -1.50 23.73
C ASN A 86 2.09 -1.68 22.33
N LEU A 87 0.95 -1.05 22.06
CA LEU A 87 0.42 -0.94 20.71
C LEU A 87 1.44 -0.19 19.83
N LEU A 88 1.67 -0.67 18.61
CA LEU A 88 2.50 0.08 17.67
C LEU A 88 1.85 1.43 17.35
N THR A 89 2.65 2.50 17.40
CA THR A 89 2.17 3.82 17.03
C THR A 89 1.88 3.88 15.53
N HIS A 90 0.60 3.88 15.20
CA HIS A 90 0.11 3.96 13.84
C HIS A 90 0.49 5.30 13.18
N TYR A 91 0.95 5.23 11.93
CA TYR A 91 1.22 6.40 11.10
C TYR A 91 0.12 6.61 10.07
N ARG A 92 -0.09 5.63 9.17
CA ARG A 92 -1.08 5.71 8.08
C ARG A 92 -1.52 4.32 7.64
N THR A 93 -2.73 4.26 7.09
CA THR A 93 -3.30 3.07 6.44
C THR A 93 -3.68 3.38 5.01
N THR A 94 -3.65 2.37 4.16
CA THR A 94 -4.33 2.40 2.87
C THR A 94 -5.02 1.07 2.62
N SER A 95 -6.32 1.13 2.32
CA SER A 95 -7.03 0.00 1.71
C SER A 95 -6.94 0.14 0.19
N LEU A 96 -6.59 -0.94 -0.50
CA LEU A 96 -6.39 -0.95 -1.95
C LEU A 96 -7.00 -2.21 -2.55
N PHE A 97 -7.78 -2.05 -3.61
CA PHE A 97 -8.39 -3.14 -4.37
C PHE A 97 -7.92 -3.13 -5.82
N TRP A 98 -7.65 -4.32 -6.36
CA TRP A 98 -7.71 -4.55 -7.79
C TRP A 98 -9.13 -5.00 -8.13
N CYS A 99 -9.87 -4.14 -8.83
CA CYS A 99 -11.28 -4.38 -9.12
C CYS A 99 -11.41 -5.33 -10.32
N ASN A 100 -11.01 -4.87 -11.51
CA ASN A 100 -11.15 -5.57 -12.77
C ASN A 100 -10.26 -4.88 -13.84
N ASP A 101 -10.20 -5.41 -15.05
CA ASP A 101 -9.31 -4.87 -16.11
C ASP A 101 -9.70 -3.46 -16.58
N PHE A 102 -10.94 -3.02 -16.35
CA PHE A 102 -11.43 -1.69 -16.74
C PHE A 102 -11.24 -0.65 -15.64
N THR A 103 -11.60 -0.99 -14.40
CA THR A 103 -11.55 -0.08 -13.24
C THR A 103 -10.17 -0.10 -12.56
N GLN A 104 -9.45 -1.21 -12.63
CA GLN A 104 -8.12 -1.42 -12.06
C GLN A 104 -8.07 -1.10 -10.56
N PHE A 105 -7.23 -0.15 -10.15
CA PHE A 105 -7.01 0.14 -8.74
C PHE A 105 -7.99 1.18 -8.20
N LEU A 106 -8.63 0.82 -7.08
CA LEU A 106 -9.35 1.75 -6.22
C LEU A 106 -8.75 1.73 -4.82
N MET A 107 -8.58 2.91 -4.23
CA MET A 107 -7.93 3.10 -2.95
C MET A 107 -8.77 3.95 -1.98
N LEU A 108 -8.48 3.77 -0.70
CA LEU A 108 -9.00 4.54 0.42
C LEU A 108 -7.84 4.81 1.39
N GLU A 109 -7.70 6.05 1.88
CA GLU A 109 -6.65 6.48 2.82
C GLU A 109 -6.95 6.12 4.30
N SER A 110 -7.74 5.06 4.50
CA SER A 110 -8.11 4.51 5.79
C SER A 110 -8.37 2.99 5.68
N ASP A 111 -8.62 2.35 6.82
CA ASP A 111 -8.98 0.94 6.90
C ASP A 111 -10.49 0.76 6.59
N ALA A 112 -10.81 0.12 5.47
CA ALA A 112 -12.17 -0.09 5.01
C ALA A 112 -13.02 -0.96 5.96
N THR A 113 -12.39 -1.70 6.88
CA THR A 113 -13.08 -2.51 7.90
C THR A 113 -13.52 -1.72 9.13
N THR A 114 -13.08 -0.47 9.28
CA THR A 114 -13.27 0.29 10.52
C THR A 114 -14.42 1.28 10.47
N GLN A 115 -14.85 1.70 9.29
CA GLN A 115 -15.87 2.76 9.13
C GLN A 115 -16.73 2.59 7.88
N ASP A 116 -17.93 3.15 7.94
CA ASP A 116 -18.85 3.22 6.81
C ASP A 116 -18.59 4.49 5.99
N MET A 117 -18.12 4.31 4.76
CA MET A 117 -17.70 5.41 3.89
C MET A 117 -18.86 6.36 3.54
N GLU A 118 -20.09 5.86 3.47
CA GLU A 118 -21.26 6.71 3.20
C GLU A 118 -21.40 7.86 4.21
N THR A 119 -21.00 7.62 5.46
CA THR A 119 -21.13 8.57 6.57
C THR A 119 -19.80 9.25 6.94
N ALA A 120 -18.69 8.81 6.36
CA ALA A 120 -17.37 9.35 6.63
C ALA A 120 -17.20 10.74 5.98
N ALA A 121 -16.34 11.57 6.58
CA ALA A 121 -15.97 12.85 5.99
C ALA A 121 -14.96 12.64 4.85
N PRO A 122 -14.91 13.52 3.83
CA PRO A 122 -13.83 13.51 2.85
C PRO A 122 -12.45 13.61 3.52
N PRO A 123 -11.42 12.90 3.01
CA PRO A 123 -11.44 12.07 1.81
C PRO A 123 -11.92 10.63 2.04
N ASP A 124 -12.33 10.20 3.23
CA ASP A 124 -12.64 8.78 3.47
C ASP A 124 -14.05 8.35 3.04
N ASN A 125 -14.76 9.21 2.34
CA ASN A 125 -16.18 9.03 2.05
C ASN A 125 -16.47 8.17 0.81
N ARG A 126 -15.43 7.66 0.14
CA ARG A 126 -15.55 6.83 -1.07
C ARG A 126 -14.22 6.19 -1.45
N TRP A 127 -14.30 5.30 -2.43
CA TRP A 127 -13.16 4.80 -3.16
C TRP A 127 -12.68 5.80 -4.22
N TYR A 128 -11.37 5.95 -4.34
CA TYR A 128 -10.74 6.81 -5.34
C TYR A 128 -9.87 6.01 -6.30
N PRO A 129 -9.84 6.39 -7.59
CA PRO A 129 -8.78 5.90 -8.46
C PRO A 129 -7.42 6.40 -7.97
N LEU A 130 -6.35 5.69 -8.36
CA LEU A 130 -5.00 6.20 -8.16
C LEU A 130 -4.81 7.51 -8.93
N THR A 131 -4.23 8.50 -8.26
CA THR A 131 -3.79 9.77 -8.86
C THR A 131 -2.35 10.06 -8.45
N PHE A 132 -1.68 10.94 -9.19
CA PHE A 132 -0.25 11.20 -9.03
C PHE A 132 0.07 12.69 -9.07
N HIS A 133 0.87 13.15 -8.11
CA HIS A 133 1.52 14.46 -8.16
C HIS A 133 2.91 14.32 -8.78
N ASN A 134 3.10 14.90 -9.95
CA ASN A 134 4.33 14.73 -10.73
C ASN A 134 5.30 15.90 -10.49
N VAL A 135 6.41 15.66 -9.79
CA VAL A 135 7.40 16.70 -9.46
C VAL A 135 8.81 16.18 -9.69
N ASN A 136 9.63 16.94 -10.44
CA ASN A 136 11.03 16.62 -10.72
C ASN A 136 11.25 15.19 -11.24
N GLY A 137 10.36 14.73 -12.11
CA GLY A 137 10.40 13.37 -12.67
C GLY A 137 10.03 12.27 -11.68
N VAL A 138 9.55 12.56 -10.47
CA VAL A 138 8.98 11.57 -9.54
C VAL A 138 7.47 11.65 -9.62
N SER A 139 6.82 10.51 -9.82
CA SER A 139 5.37 10.39 -9.65
C SER A 139 5.06 10.06 -8.21
N ARG A 140 4.38 10.95 -7.49
CA ARG A 140 3.98 10.72 -6.11
C ARG A 140 2.53 10.28 -6.04
N VAL A 141 2.27 9.07 -5.55
CA VAL A 141 0.90 8.56 -5.40
C VAL A 141 0.15 9.38 -4.36
N VAL A 142 -1.02 9.90 -4.72
CA VAL A 142 -1.88 10.74 -3.88
C VAL A 142 -3.35 10.31 -4.02
N VAL A 143 -4.18 10.60 -3.02
CA VAL A 143 -5.64 10.50 -3.14
C VAL A 143 -6.23 11.77 -3.75
N ALA A 144 -7.02 11.57 -4.82
CA ALA A 144 -8.11 12.45 -5.26
C ALA A 144 -7.78 13.90 -5.65
N LEU A 145 -6.53 14.25 -5.98
CA LEU A 145 -6.16 15.67 -6.06
C LEU A 145 -5.28 16.08 -7.25
N ASP A 146 -4.94 15.17 -8.17
CA ASP A 146 -3.89 15.50 -9.14
C ASP A 146 -4.03 14.76 -10.48
N ASP A 147 -2.92 14.49 -11.16
CA ASP A 147 -2.88 13.84 -12.46
C ASP A 147 -3.36 12.38 -12.43
N GLN A 148 -4.15 11.99 -13.42
CA GLN A 148 -4.45 10.58 -13.68
C GLN A 148 -3.21 9.81 -14.16
N TYR A 149 -2.23 10.51 -14.74
CA TYR A 149 -1.09 9.89 -15.40
C TYR A 149 0.21 10.12 -14.63
N LEU A 150 1.07 9.12 -14.69
CA LEU A 150 2.46 9.16 -14.26
C LEU A 150 3.23 10.17 -15.10
N ALA A 151 4.32 10.69 -14.52
CA ALA A 151 5.25 11.62 -15.15
C ALA A 151 5.86 11.06 -16.44
N GLY A 152 5.88 9.74 -16.59
CA GLY A 152 6.40 9.10 -17.79
C GLY A 152 5.87 7.68 -18.02
N ASN A 153 6.49 6.99 -18.97
CA ASN A 153 5.84 5.86 -19.63
C ASN A 153 6.73 4.62 -19.84
N ARG A 154 8.02 4.67 -19.46
CA ARG A 154 8.98 3.57 -19.69
C ARG A 154 9.68 3.03 -18.44
N ALA A 155 9.38 3.53 -17.25
CA ALA A 155 10.01 3.02 -16.05
C ALA A 155 9.65 1.53 -15.83
N TRP A 156 10.64 0.73 -15.45
CA TRP A 156 10.53 -0.73 -15.37
C TRP A 156 9.44 -1.19 -14.39
N TRP A 157 9.23 -0.42 -13.33
CA TRP A 157 8.27 -0.71 -12.26
C TRP A 157 6.83 -0.49 -12.70
N ILE A 158 6.56 0.32 -13.73
CA ILE A 158 5.18 0.60 -14.17
C ILE A 158 4.43 -0.69 -14.49
N ALA A 159 5.03 -1.54 -15.33
CA ALA A 159 4.41 -2.83 -15.68
C ALA A 159 4.40 -3.83 -14.52
N ARG A 160 5.38 -3.72 -13.62
CA ARG A 160 5.46 -4.62 -12.46
C ARG A 160 4.29 -4.34 -11.51
N LEU A 161 4.08 -3.07 -11.20
CA LEU A 161 3.03 -2.60 -10.30
C LEU A 161 1.62 -2.62 -10.92
N GLY A 162 1.48 -2.86 -12.23
CA GLY A 162 0.17 -2.89 -12.89
C GLY A 162 -0.36 -1.50 -13.20
N LEU A 163 0.55 -0.55 -13.42
CA LEU A 163 0.25 0.87 -13.62
C LEU A 163 0.24 1.24 -15.11
N GLU A 164 0.09 0.27 -16.02
CA GLU A 164 0.16 0.50 -17.47
C GLU A 164 -0.85 1.51 -17.97
N SER A 165 -2.08 1.50 -17.45
CA SER A 165 -3.13 2.44 -17.84
C SER A 165 -2.91 3.85 -17.31
N TYR A 166 -1.99 4.02 -16.35
CA TYR A 166 -1.62 5.31 -15.78
C TYR A 166 -0.36 5.88 -16.45
N ARG A 167 0.21 5.24 -17.48
CA ARG A 167 1.38 5.79 -18.18
C ARG A 167 1.06 7.13 -18.81
N SER A 168 2.03 8.04 -18.80
CA SER A 168 1.96 9.25 -19.62
C SER A 168 1.60 8.91 -21.07
N LEU A 169 0.62 9.63 -21.62
CA LEU A 169 0.16 9.46 -22.99
C LEU A 169 1.13 10.02 -24.03
N GLU A 170 2.22 10.68 -23.63
CA GLU A 170 3.23 11.23 -24.54
C GLU A 170 3.84 10.09 -25.37
N ARG A 171 3.57 10.09 -26.68
CA ARG A 171 3.96 9.00 -27.60
C ARG A 171 5.23 9.30 -28.37
N THR A 172 5.61 10.57 -28.49
CA THR A 172 6.68 10.99 -29.39
C THR A 172 8.04 10.90 -28.74
N ARG A 173 8.12 11.11 -27.42
CA ARG A 173 9.37 11.01 -26.66
C ARG A 173 9.17 10.24 -25.36
N PRO A 174 10.09 9.32 -25.02
CA PRO A 174 10.10 8.73 -23.69
C PRO A 174 10.27 9.85 -22.67
N VAL A 175 9.36 9.91 -21.70
CA VAL A 175 9.54 10.79 -20.55
C VAL A 175 10.16 9.93 -19.44
N GLU A 176 11.39 10.28 -19.07
CA GLU A 176 12.10 9.61 -17.99
C GLU A 176 11.41 9.91 -16.66
N VAL A 177 11.34 8.89 -15.81
CA VAL A 177 10.79 8.98 -14.45
C VAL A 177 11.88 8.52 -13.50
N ASN A 178 12.19 9.38 -12.54
CA ASN A 178 13.19 9.17 -11.50
C ASN A 178 12.74 8.19 -10.42
N GLY A 179 11.43 7.94 -10.32
CA GLY A 179 10.89 6.93 -9.44
C GLY A 179 9.41 7.13 -9.07
N LEU A 180 8.94 6.27 -8.18
CA LEU A 180 7.62 6.34 -7.56
C LEU A 180 7.78 6.72 -6.08
N GLY A 181 7.14 7.81 -5.67
CA GLY A 181 7.08 8.30 -4.29
C GLY A 181 5.62 8.53 -3.86
N GLY A 182 5.40 9.35 -2.84
CA GLY A 182 4.07 9.62 -2.29
C GLY A 182 3.71 8.67 -1.16
N ARG A 183 2.42 8.34 -1.05
CA ARG A 183 1.88 7.51 0.04
C ARG A 183 2.57 6.16 0.13
N ILE A 184 3.33 5.96 1.22
CA ILE A 184 4.13 4.73 1.43
C ILE A 184 3.22 3.50 1.46
N ALA A 185 2.11 3.57 2.20
CA ALA A 185 1.16 2.47 2.33
C ALA A 185 0.61 2.02 0.95
N THR A 186 0.24 2.97 0.08
CA THR A 186 -0.23 2.67 -1.27
C THR A 186 0.85 2.01 -2.12
N ILE A 187 2.09 2.51 -2.10
CA ILE A 187 3.20 1.93 -2.86
C ILE A 187 3.45 0.48 -2.45
N LEU A 188 3.46 0.20 -1.14
CA LEU A 188 3.62 -1.16 -0.62
C LEU A 188 2.45 -2.07 -1.00
N GLY A 189 1.22 -1.54 -1.06
CA GLY A 189 0.05 -2.25 -1.57
C GLY A 189 0.21 -2.63 -3.05
N LEU A 190 0.70 -1.71 -3.88
CA LEU A 190 0.99 -1.99 -5.30
C LEU A 190 2.05 -3.08 -5.47
N VAL A 191 3.08 -3.09 -4.62
CA VAL A 191 4.07 -4.18 -4.57
C VAL A 191 3.39 -5.50 -4.23
N ALA A 192 2.49 -5.52 -3.25
CA ALA A 192 1.71 -6.72 -2.91
C ALA A 192 0.80 -7.22 -4.03
N PHE A 193 0.27 -6.34 -4.89
CA PHE A 193 -0.45 -6.74 -6.10
C PHE A 193 0.45 -7.28 -7.22
N SER A 194 1.74 -7.01 -7.16
CA SER A 194 2.75 -7.59 -8.07
C SER A 194 3.12 -9.03 -7.68
N CYS A 195 2.66 -9.51 -6.52
CA CYS A 195 2.94 -10.82 -5.93
C CYS A 195 1.66 -11.64 -5.88
N ARG A 196 1.74 -12.97 -6.02
CA ARG A 196 0.53 -13.81 -5.97
C ARG A 196 -0.14 -13.79 -4.60
N ASP A 197 0.66 -13.88 -3.55
CA ASP A 197 0.22 -14.03 -2.17
C ASP A 197 1.27 -13.47 -1.20
N ALA A 198 1.02 -13.59 0.09
CA ALA A 198 1.90 -13.11 1.15
C ALA A 198 3.29 -13.79 1.18
N ASN A 199 3.41 -15.05 0.74
CA ASN A 199 4.70 -15.76 0.72
C ASN A 199 5.59 -15.25 -0.42
N ASP A 200 4.97 -14.98 -1.56
CA ASP A 200 5.65 -14.38 -2.72
C ASP A 200 6.12 -12.96 -2.39
N LEU A 201 5.25 -12.17 -1.74
CA LEU A 201 5.61 -10.85 -1.21
C LEU A 201 6.77 -10.93 -0.22
N TYR A 202 6.72 -11.85 0.75
CA TYR A 202 7.80 -12.08 1.69
C TYR A 202 9.13 -12.37 0.99
N THR A 203 9.12 -13.24 -0.02
CA THR A 203 10.32 -13.61 -0.78
C THR A 203 10.94 -12.41 -1.48
N ILE A 204 10.12 -11.54 -2.09
CA ILE A 204 10.60 -10.32 -2.76
C ILE A 204 11.16 -9.33 -1.74
N LEU A 205 10.40 -9.05 -0.68
CA LEU A 205 10.75 -8.02 0.30
C LEU A 205 11.97 -8.39 1.16
N THR A 206 12.22 -9.68 1.38
CA THR A 206 13.39 -10.16 2.14
C THR A 206 14.61 -10.45 1.26
N SER A 207 14.50 -10.27 -0.05
CA SER A 207 15.67 -10.36 -0.93
C SER A 207 16.66 -9.23 -0.61
N ARG A 208 17.95 -9.49 -0.87
CA ARG A 208 19.04 -8.54 -0.57
C ARG A 208 18.84 -7.15 -1.18
N ASP A 209 18.14 -7.09 -2.31
CA ASP A 209 17.69 -5.89 -2.98
C ASP A 209 16.26 -6.15 -3.46
N TRP A 210 15.28 -5.73 -2.65
CA TRP A 210 13.86 -5.97 -2.93
C TRP A 210 13.38 -5.32 -4.22
N CYS A 211 13.99 -4.20 -4.64
CA CYS A 211 13.70 -3.57 -5.93
C CYS A 211 14.14 -4.49 -7.07
N ARG A 212 15.34 -5.09 -6.95
CA ARG A 212 15.78 -6.12 -7.90
C ARG A 212 14.93 -7.38 -7.83
N GLY A 213 14.56 -7.84 -6.64
CA GLY A 213 13.64 -8.95 -6.44
C GLY A 213 12.32 -8.72 -7.18
N LEU A 214 11.72 -7.53 -7.04
CA LEU A 214 10.51 -7.13 -7.75
C LEU A 214 10.73 -7.02 -9.26
N ARG A 215 11.88 -6.52 -9.70
CA ARG A 215 12.25 -6.40 -11.11
C ARG A 215 12.38 -7.76 -11.79
N ASP A 216 12.99 -8.72 -11.10
CA ASP A 216 13.29 -10.06 -11.62
C ASP A 216 12.11 -11.03 -11.41
N HIS A 217 11.14 -10.67 -10.56
CA HIS A 217 9.93 -11.45 -10.32
C HIS A 217 9.17 -11.74 -11.63
N ASN A 218 8.49 -12.88 -11.73
CA ASN A 218 7.80 -13.23 -12.97
C ASN A 218 6.53 -12.40 -13.15
N ARG A 219 6.43 -11.70 -14.29
CA ARG A 219 5.33 -10.79 -14.65
C ARG A 219 3.98 -11.51 -14.72
N THR A 220 3.97 -12.81 -15.04
CA THR A 220 2.73 -13.60 -15.11
C THR A 220 2.26 -14.09 -13.73
N HIS A 221 3.07 -13.91 -12.68
CA HIS A 221 2.76 -14.30 -11.31
C HIS A 221 2.30 -13.10 -10.47
N HIS A 222 1.39 -12.27 -10.98
CA HIS A 222 0.84 -11.15 -10.20
C HIS A 222 -0.41 -11.54 -9.42
N GLY A 223 -0.68 -10.82 -8.32
CA GLY A 223 -1.86 -11.00 -7.47
C GLY A 223 -3.08 -10.17 -7.90
N ARG A 224 -2.98 -9.40 -8.99
CA ARG A 224 -4.11 -8.64 -9.59
C ARG A 224 -5.19 -9.58 -10.13
N ARG A 225 -6.00 -10.12 -9.21
CA ARG A 225 -7.15 -10.98 -9.46
C ARG A 225 -8.41 -10.19 -9.12
N HIS A 226 -9.51 -10.46 -9.82
CA HIS A 226 -10.80 -9.84 -9.58
C HIS A 226 -11.11 -9.82 -8.07
N GLU A 227 -11.54 -8.67 -7.55
CA GLU A 227 -11.99 -8.48 -6.15
C GLU A 227 -10.91 -8.62 -5.07
N ARG A 228 -9.63 -8.77 -5.42
CA ARG A 228 -8.59 -8.86 -4.39
C ARG A 228 -8.38 -7.49 -3.75
N GLY A 229 -8.50 -7.45 -2.42
CA GLY A 229 -8.19 -6.31 -1.58
C GLY A 229 -7.01 -6.56 -0.65
N VAL A 230 -6.31 -5.49 -0.29
CA VAL A 230 -5.32 -5.47 0.79
C VAL A 230 -5.51 -4.25 1.67
N VAL A 231 -5.15 -4.37 2.95
CA VAL A 231 -4.96 -3.25 3.88
C VAL A 231 -3.49 -3.16 4.22
N VAL A 232 -2.89 -2.00 3.98
CA VAL A 232 -1.50 -1.74 4.32
C VAL A 232 -1.45 -0.80 5.50
N ASN A 233 -0.84 -1.24 6.59
CA ASN A 233 -0.63 -0.42 7.78
C ASN A 233 0.85 -0.08 7.91
N VAL A 234 1.13 1.21 8.13
CA VAL A 234 2.48 1.73 8.40
C VAL A 234 2.50 2.26 9.83
N TYR A 235 3.53 1.88 10.57
CA TYR A 235 3.76 2.26 11.96
C TYR A 235 5.11 2.94 12.12
N LEU A 236 5.22 3.76 13.15
CA LEU A 236 6.51 4.26 13.58
C LEU A 236 7.36 3.10 14.12
N ASP A 237 8.66 3.12 13.84
CA ASP A 237 9.64 2.16 14.32
C ASP A 237 10.05 2.49 15.77
N PRO A 238 9.60 1.70 16.77
CA PRO A 238 9.93 1.96 18.16
C PRO A 238 11.43 1.78 18.46
N ASP A 239 12.15 1.03 17.63
CA ASP A 239 13.61 0.85 17.75
C ASP A 239 14.40 2.03 17.17
N ASN A 240 13.72 3.02 16.57
CA ASN A 240 14.33 4.21 16.00
C ASN A 240 13.46 5.47 16.21
N PRO A 241 13.19 5.87 17.46
CA PRO A 241 12.25 6.95 17.76
C PRO A 241 12.69 8.33 17.21
N VAL A 242 13.99 8.51 16.97
CA VAL A 242 14.53 9.76 16.41
C VAL A 242 14.41 9.81 14.88
N GLY A 243 14.62 8.69 14.18
CA GLY A 243 14.53 8.61 12.72
C GLY A 243 13.15 8.21 12.19
N SER A 244 12.24 7.77 13.06
CA SER A 244 10.89 7.34 12.71
C SER A 244 9.83 8.23 13.37
N THR A 245 9.76 9.49 12.95
CA THR A 245 8.71 10.42 13.40
C THR A 245 7.68 10.64 12.30
N PRO A 246 6.43 11.07 12.61
CA PRO A 246 5.45 11.42 11.59
C PRO A 246 5.98 12.42 10.56
N ALA A 247 6.75 13.42 11.02
CA ALA A 247 7.39 14.42 10.15
C ALA A 247 8.47 13.82 9.25
N THR A 248 9.27 12.87 9.75
CA THR A 248 10.29 12.19 8.92
C THR A 248 9.66 11.33 7.84
N LEU A 249 8.58 10.61 8.16
CA LEU A 249 7.85 9.78 7.20
C LEU A 249 7.10 10.65 6.19
N GLU A 250 6.46 11.73 6.63
CA GLU A 250 5.82 12.70 5.73
C GLU A 250 6.84 13.35 4.79
N HIS A 251 8.01 13.72 5.31
CA HIS A 251 9.10 14.19 4.47
C HIS A 251 9.52 13.13 3.45
N LEU A 252 9.64 11.87 3.83
CA LEU A 252 9.93 10.77 2.90
C LEU A 252 8.85 10.64 1.80
N GLU A 253 7.56 10.75 2.16
CA GLU A 253 6.44 10.68 1.21
C GLU A 253 6.48 11.81 0.17
N TRP A 254 6.83 13.03 0.54
CA TRP A 254 6.58 14.23 -0.29
C TRP A 254 7.82 14.98 -0.76
N HIS A 255 8.92 14.90 -0.03
CA HIS A 255 10.10 15.72 -0.26
C HIS A 255 11.38 14.89 -0.38
N GLY A 256 11.37 13.67 0.13
CA GLY A 256 12.47 12.73 0.08
C GLY A 256 12.58 12.00 -1.25
N ASP A 257 13.54 11.12 -1.29
CA ASP A 257 13.77 10.23 -2.42
C ASP A 257 12.57 9.30 -2.68
N PRO A 258 12.32 8.92 -3.95
CA PRO A 258 11.27 7.96 -4.26
C PRO A 258 11.54 6.61 -3.59
N ILE A 259 10.46 5.95 -3.15
CA ILE A 259 10.52 4.62 -2.53
C ILE A 259 10.97 3.57 -3.55
N LEU A 260 10.59 3.73 -4.82
CA LEU A 260 10.99 2.88 -5.94
C LEU A 260 11.72 3.70 -7.01
N ARG A 261 12.86 3.22 -7.49
CA ARG A 261 13.66 3.82 -8.58
C ARG A 261 13.75 2.87 -9.77
#